data_AF-A0AAU3VE02-F1
#
_entry.id   AF-A0AAU3VE02-F1
#
_cell.length_a   1.000
_cell.length_b   1.000
_cell.length_c   1.000
_cell.angle_alpha   90.00
_cell.angle_beta   90.00
_cell.angle_gamma   90.00
#
_symmetry.space_group_name_H-M   'P 1'
#
loop_
_entity.id
_entity.type
_entity.pdbx_description
1 polymer ?
#
loop_
_entity_poly.entity_id
_entity_poly.type
_entity_poly.pdbx_seq_one_letter_code
_entity_poly.pdbx_strand_id
1 'polypeptide(L)'
;MSEHTLESAIELLKQILRIETQTDQHIFLKSPAQASEGQAVARFEVSELREAIERLNKASSVGSGLDWGQRCEFLVAMNGSARLGHLREEEVDSSDENGLKFRLGAPSLEYALHLLFAARKDGPGSLSAVTRNIQRRLREIRYAVDTESDEYVDSISLADFLGRSLSFTTLQIGSPKNRQDFQDIADAFLFQLAYNYDLSYRVPPGFDHLFSLGQIRRRRRAGAGAPDAPRMTYSSDLVHHYQLAVSAESPMLQYLSYYHIAEHFFEKVFNDDFVEQVRRKIADPSFSLKRSKDIQGIIKLVTATQRRVRDEGGVDEQRALMLVLERFVDNARLVADIRAHDDALIQHYKACSPSFSENVLADLTLERDAEVRSALAKRIYMTRNSLVHAKDGARPRYFPFVNDAELIQEIPLVRFCAEQIIIAHGRII
;
A
#
# COMPACT_ATOMS: atom_id res chain seq x y z
N MET A 1 16.67 -7.70 19.08
CA MET A 1 16.68 -8.59 17.90
C MET A 1 17.20 -9.96 18.34
N SER A 2 16.71 -11.05 17.76
CA SER A 2 17.33 -12.37 17.93
C SER A 2 18.68 -12.36 17.24
N GLU A 3 19.72 -12.76 17.96
CA GLU A 3 21.08 -12.86 17.42
C GLU A 3 21.10 -13.90 16.29
N HIS A 4 21.49 -13.47 15.09
CA HIS A 4 21.55 -14.35 13.93
C HIS A 4 22.83 -15.19 13.99
N THR A 5 22.71 -16.50 13.73
CA THR A 5 23.86 -17.42 13.74
C THR A 5 24.27 -17.82 12.33
N LEU A 6 25.54 -18.17 12.14
CA LEU A 6 26.08 -18.67 10.87
C LEU A 6 25.29 -19.88 10.36
N GLU A 7 24.98 -20.83 11.25
CA GLU A 7 24.16 -22.01 10.92
C GLU A 7 22.78 -21.62 10.40
N SER A 8 22.12 -20.66 11.03
CA SER A 8 20.78 -20.21 10.63
C SER A 8 20.78 -19.56 9.24
N ALA A 9 21.84 -18.83 8.91
CA ALA A 9 22.02 -18.19 7.60
C ALA A 9 22.33 -19.22 6.52
N ILE A 10 23.18 -20.21 6.80
CA ILE A 10 23.47 -21.31 5.88
C ILE A 10 22.20 -22.11 5.57
N GLU A 11 21.40 -22.46 6.59
CA GLU A 11 20.12 -23.15 6.37
C GLU A 11 19.13 -22.33 5.54
N LEU A 12 19.09 -21.01 5.74
CA LEU A 12 18.29 -20.10 4.93
C LEU A 12 18.77 -20.09 3.46
N LEU A 13 20.09 -19.98 3.24
CA LEU A 13 20.66 -20.00 1.90
C LEU A 13 20.43 -21.35 1.21
N LYS A 14 20.44 -22.50 1.91
CA LYS A 14 20.13 -23.82 1.32
C LYS A 14 18.70 -23.90 0.75
N GLN A 15 17.75 -23.16 1.35
CA GLN A 15 16.38 -23.13 0.87
C GLN A 15 16.22 -22.28 -0.40
N ILE A 16 17.12 -21.31 -0.60
CA ILE A 16 17.04 -20.31 -1.67
C ILE A 16 17.94 -20.69 -2.84
N LEU A 17 19.21 -20.93 -2.51
CA LEU A 17 20.29 -21.35 -3.39
C LEU A 17 20.36 -22.86 -3.30
N ARG A 18 20.29 -23.54 -4.45
CA ARG A 18 20.36 -25.01 -4.52
C ARG A 18 21.78 -25.48 -4.14
N ILE A 19 22.11 -25.46 -2.86
CA ILE A 19 23.43 -25.82 -2.32
C ILE A 19 23.57 -27.35 -2.34
N GLU A 20 24.72 -27.85 -2.79
CA GLU A 20 25.03 -29.27 -2.88
C GLU A 20 25.83 -29.75 -1.67
N THR A 21 26.93 -29.06 -1.37
CA THR A 21 27.82 -29.38 -0.25
C THR A 21 28.32 -28.09 0.43
N GLN A 22 28.78 -28.23 1.68
CA GLN A 22 29.43 -27.17 2.42
C GLN A 22 30.70 -27.71 3.08
N THR A 23 31.73 -26.88 3.14
CA THR A 23 32.97 -27.08 3.88
C THR A 23 33.15 -25.93 4.85
N ASP A 24 34.14 -25.98 5.73
CA ASP A 24 34.42 -24.89 6.68
C ASP A 24 34.80 -23.56 5.99
N GLN A 25 35.27 -23.65 4.74
CA GLN A 25 35.72 -22.51 3.94
C GLN A 25 34.73 -22.14 2.83
N HIS A 26 34.03 -23.10 2.22
CA HIS A 26 33.24 -22.86 1.01
C HIS A 26 31.84 -23.48 1.05
N ILE A 27 30.88 -22.80 0.44
CA ILE A 27 29.53 -23.29 0.13
C ILE A 27 29.46 -23.56 -1.38
N PHE A 28 29.14 -24.79 -1.79
CA PHE A 28 29.07 -25.20 -3.19
C PHE A 28 27.63 -25.25 -3.71
N LEU A 29 27.39 -24.66 -4.88
CA LEU A 29 26.10 -24.70 -5.58
C LEU A 29 25.99 -25.97 -6.43
N LYS A 30 24.82 -26.62 -6.41
CA LYS A 30 24.47 -27.80 -7.24
C LYS A 30 24.56 -27.55 -8.73
N SER A 31 24.48 -26.30 -9.15
CA SER A 31 24.70 -25.90 -10.54
C SER A 31 25.29 -24.50 -10.55
N PRO A 32 26.35 -24.25 -11.34
CA PRO A 32 26.90 -22.90 -11.46
C PRO A 32 25.80 -21.90 -11.83
N ALA A 33 25.74 -20.81 -11.08
CA ALA A 33 24.82 -19.72 -11.33
C ALA A 33 25.54 -18.66 -12.17
N GLN A 34 25.04 -18.38 -13.38
CA GLN A 34 25.56 -17.26 -14.16
C GLN A 34 25.19 -15.95 -13.46
N ALA A 35 26.16 -15.07 -13.35
CA ALA A 35 26.05 -13.80 -12.63
C ALA A 35 26.37 -12.58 -13.51
N SER A 36 27.12 -12.76 -14.61
CA SER A 36 27.36 -11.77 -15.67
C SER A 36 27.65 -12.47 -17.01
N GLU A 37 27.78 -11.69 -18.09
CA GLU A 37 28.34 -12.16 -19.37
C GLU A 37 29.70 -12.87 -19.13
N GLY A 38 29.79 -14.15 -19.51
CA GLY A 38 30.98 -14.99 -19.31
C GLY A 38 31.30 -15.41 -17.86
N GLN A 39 30.56 -14.98 -16.84
CA GLN A 39 30.91 -15.25 -15.44
C GLN A 39 29.89 -16.14 -14.74
N ALA A 40 30.36 -17.28 -14.21
CA ALA A 40 29.56 -18.24 -13.47
C ALA A 40 30.14 -18.52 -12.08
N VAL A 41 29.26 -18.60 -11.09
CA VAL A 41 29.63 -18.84 -9.70
C VAL A 41 29.26 -20.26 -9.30
N ALA A 42 30.25 -21.05 -8.88
CA ALA A 42 30.04 -22.41 -8.39
C ALA A 42 30.16 -22.53 -6.87
N ARG A 43 30.86 -21.58 -6.22
CA ARG A 43 31.11 -21.59 -4.77
C ARG A 43 31.12 -20.18 -4.18
N PHE A 44 30.85 -20.09 -2.88
CA PHE A 44 30.97 -18.87 -2.08
C PHE A 44 31.85 -19.11 -0.85
N GLU A 45 32.55 -18.08 -0.39
CA GLU A 45 33.37 -18.11 0.82
C GLU A 45 32.49 -18.02 2.09
N VAL A 46 32.71 -18.92 3.05
CA VAL A 46 32.01 -18.92 4.34
C VAL A 46 32.45 -17.75 5.23
N SER A 47 33.68 -17.26 5.05
CA SER A 47 34.20 -16.08 5.76
C SER A 47 33.36 -14.83 5.48
N GLU A 48 32.97 -14.62 4.22
CA GLU A 48 32.13 -13.48 3.80
C GLU A 48 30.78 -13.49 4.53
N LEU A 49 30.14 -14.66 4.61
CA LEU A 49 28.88 -14.85 5.34
C LEU A 49 29.06 -14.61 6.84
N ARG A 50 30.17 -15.09 7.42
CA ARG A 50 30.48 -14.92 8.84
C ARG A 50 30.66 -13.44 9.20
N GLU A 51 31.43 -12.70 8.41
CA GLU A 51 31.66 -11.27 8.61
C GLU A 51 30.36 -10.47 8.49
N ALA A 52 29.53 -10.78 7.49
CA ALA A 52 28.25 -10.12 7.29
C ALA A 52 27.29 -10.34 8.48
N ILE A 53 27.25 -11.54 9.05
CA ILE A 53 26.43 -11.83 10.24
C ILE A 53 26.94 -11.07 11.46
N GLU A 54 28.26 -11.02 11.66
CA GLU A 54 28.85 -10.27 12.78
C GLU A 54 28.49 -8.78 12.69
N ARG A 55 28.55 -8.21 11.49
CA ARG A 55 28.15 -6.81 11.25
C ARG A 55 26.63 -6.62 11.39
N LEU A 56 25.83 -7.53 10.86
CA LEU A 56 24.36 -7.48 10.99
C LEU A 56 23.92 -7.48 12.46
N ASN A 57 24.54 -8.32 13.30
CA ASN A 57 24.23 -8.39 14.73
C ASN A 57 24.63 -7.12 15.50
N LYS A 58 25.53 -6.29 14.96
CA LYS A 58 25.90 -4.98 15.54
C LYS A 58 24.92 -3.86 15.16
N ALA A 59 24.04 -4.07 14.17
CA ALA A 59 23.07 -3.08 13.75
C ALA A 59 21.94 -2.91 14.79
N SER A 60 21.29 -1.76 14.81
CA SER A 60 19.94 -1.58 15.32
C SER A 60 18.95 -1.56 14.15
N SER A 61 17.76 -2.12 14.35
CA SER A 61 16.68 -2.08 13.34
C SER A 61 15.77 -0.89 13.60
N VAL A 62 15.51 -0.06 12.59
CA VAL A 62 14.55 1.05 12.65
C VAL A 62 13.58 0.94 11.47
N GLY A 63 12.36 0.45 11.72
CA GLY A 63 11.39 0.17 10.66
C GLY A 63 11.90 -0.90 9.70
N SER A 64 12.06 -0.54 8.41
CA SER A 64 12.76 -1.38 7.43
C SER A 64 14.27 -1.13 7.37
N GLY A 65 14.82 -0.14 8.06
CA GLY A 65 16.25 0.20 8.00
C GLY A 65 17.14 -0.59 8.98
N LEU A 66 18.43 -0.67 8.65
CA LEU A 66 19.52 -1.09 9.54
C LEU A 66 20.44 0.10 9.84
N ASP A 67 20.76 0.32 11.10
CA ASP A 67 21.60 1.42 11.57
C ASP A 67 22.81 0.90 12.36
N TRP A 68 24.00 1.35 11.98
CA TRP A 68 25.29 1.05 12.62
C TRP A 68 25.93 2.29 13.27
N GLY A 69 25.15 3.37 13.48
CA GLY A 69 25.55 4.64 14.05
C GLY A 69 26.29 5.56 13.07
N GLN A 70 27.31 5.06 12.37
CA GLN A 70 28.03 5.81 11.32
C GLN A 70 27.59 5.46 9.90
N ARG A 71 26.83 4.38 9.75
CA ARG A 71 26.28 3.91 8.49
C ARG A 71 24.83 3.52 8.72
N CYS A 72 23.96 3.81 7.77
CA CYS A 72 22.60 3.31 7.76
C CYS A 72 22.24 2.79 6.37
N GLU A 73 21.35 1.81 6.30
CA GLU A 73 20.82 1.28 5.05
C GLU A 73 19.31 1.08 5.14
N PHE A 74 18.59 1.71 4.21
CA PHE A 74 17.14 1.64 4.11
C PHE A 74 16.72 0.90 2.85
N LEU A 75 15.68 0.08 2.94
CA LEU A 75 15.00 -0.39 1.73
C LEU A 75 14.32 0.78 1.05
N VAL A 76 14.39 0.80 -0.28
CA VAL A 76 13.73 1.79 -1.11
C VAL A 76 12.84 1.11 -2.14
N ALA A 77 11.61 1.60 -2.26
CA ALA A 77 10.66 1.16 -3.29
C ALA A 77 10.34 2.34 -4.22
N MET A 78 10.32 2.08 -5.54
CA MET A 78 9.88 3.05 -6.54
C MET A 78 8.35 3.09 -6.61
N ASN A 79 7.76 4.27 -6.75
CA ASN A 79 6.33 4.45 -6.94
C ASN A 79 5.97 4.37 -8.44
N GLY A 80 4.99 3.54 -8.83
CA GLY A 80 4.47 3.47 -10.21
C GLY A 80 5.03 2.32 -11.05
N SER A 81 4.18 1.34 -11.35
CA SER A 81 4.32 0.22 -12.29
C SER A 81 5.73 -0.35 -12.50
N ALA A 82 6.03 -1.38 -11.72
CA ALA A 82 6.42 -2.70 -12.19
C ALA A 82 7.28 -2.79 -13.48
N ARG A 83 8.41 -2.10 -13.51
CA ARG A 83 9.65 -2.74 -13.94
C ARG A 83 10.73 -2.32 -12.96
N LEU A 84 11.18 -3.29 -12.16
CA LEU A 84 12.57 -3.35 -11.71
C LEU A 84 13.47 -3.49 -12.96
N GLY A 85 13.45 -2.46 -13.81
CA GLY A 85 14.54 -2.21 -14.73
C GLY A 85 15.77 -1.91 -13.88
N HIS A 86 16.94 -2.32 -14.35
CA HIS A 86 18.19 -2.02 -13.69
C HIS A 86 18.20 -0.57 -13.23
N LEU A 87 18.10 -0.36 -11.91
CA LEU A 87 18.48 0.91 -11.36
C LEU A 87 19.96 1.05 -11.70
N ARG A 88 20.32 2.14 -12.38
CA ARG A 88 21.72 2.54 -12.50
C ARG A 88 22.18 2.82 -11.07
N GLU A 89 23.14 2.06 -10.58
CA GLU A 89 23.70 2.36 -9.25
C GLU A 89 24.17 3.80 -9.24
N GLU A 90 23.62 4.60 -8.33
CA GLU A 90 24.00 6.00 -8.15
C GLU A 90 24.76 6.13 -6.86
N GLU A 91 26.03 6.50 -6.98
CA GLU A 91 26.85 6.91 -5.85
C GLU A 91 27.00 8.43 -5.89
N VAL A 92 26.63 9.07 -4.79
CA VAL A 92 26.79 10.51 -4.60
C VAL A 92 27.69 10.69 -3.38
N ASP A 93 28.92 11.12 -3.64
CA ASP A 93 29.85 11.53 -2.58
C ASP A 93 29.68 13.03 -2.35
N SER A 94 29.08 13.40 -1.24
CA SER A 94 28.98 14.79 -0.79
C SER A 94 29.95 15.07 0.36
N SER A 95 31.10 14.36 0.39
CA SER A 95 32.19 14.59 1.35
C SER A 95 32.59 16.05 1.45
N ASP A 96 32.56 16.76 0.32
CA ASP A 96 33.05 18.12 0.19
C ASP A 96 32.05 19.17 0.69
N GLU A 97 30.76 18.81 0.80
CA GLU A 97 29.69 19.72 1.23
C GLU A 97 29.22 19.44 2.67
N ASN A 98 28.84 18.18 2.95
CA ASN A 98 28.22 17.78 4.21
C ASN A 98 28.90 16.56 4.86
N GLY A 99 29.93 16.00 4.23
CA GLY A 99 30.67 14.84 4.74
C GLY A 99 29.96 13.50 4.54
N LEU A 100 28.79 13.47 3.91
CA LEU A 100 27.97 12.26 3.76
C LEU A 100 28.26 11.54 2.44
N LYS A 101 28.07 10.23 2.44
CA LYS A 101 28.13 9.39 1.25
C LYS A 101 26.81 8.69 1.05
N PHE A 102 26.26 8.79 -0.14
CA PHE A 102 25.00 8.15 -0.52
C PHE A 102 25.27 7.12 -1.60
N ARG A 103 24.66 5.94 -1.47
CA ARG A 103 24.62 4.94 -2.53
C ARG A 103 23.20 4.40 -2.66
N LEU A 104 22.59 4.58 -3.83
CA LEU A 104 21.31 4.00 -4.19
C LEU A 104 21.58 2.83 -5.16
N GLY A 105 21.30 1.60 -4.72
CA GLY A 105 21.70 0.43 -5.50
C GLY A 105 21.28 -0.90 -4.90
N ALA A 106 22.03 -1.95 -5.23
CA ALA A 106 21.82 -3.27 -4.67
C ALA A 106 22.00 -3.29 -3.14
N PRO A 107 21.26 -4.16 -2.43
CA PRO A 107 21.41 -4.31 -0.99
C PRO A 107 22.83 -4.79 -0.63
N SER A 108 23.35 -4.31 0.49
CA SER A 108 24.54 -4.93 1.10
C SER A 108 24.25 -6.39 1.49
N LEU A 109 25.30 -7.18 1.69
CA LEU A 109 25.14 -8.58 2.12
C LEU A 109 24.44 -8.65 3.48
N GLU A 110 24.78 -7.76 4.41
CA GLU A 110 24.16 -7.63 5.72
C GLU A 110 22.65 -7.38 5.59
N TYR A 111 22.26 -6.44 4.71
CA TYR A 111 20.87 -6.09 4.48
C TYR A 111 20.10 -7.18 3.71
N ALA A 112 20.74 -7.83 2.74
CA ALA A 112 20.19 -8.98 2.02
C ALA A 112 19.85 -10.13 2.98
N LEU A 113 20.73 -10.45 3.92
CA LEU A 113 20.47 -11.46 4.95
C LEU A 113 19.32 -11.04 5.86
N HIS A 114 19.28 -9.77 6.27
CA HIS A 114 18.19 -9.23 7.08
C HIS A 114 16.82 -9.41 6.40
N LEU A 115 16.71 -9.07 5.12
CA LEU A 115 15.51 -9.27 4.30
C LEU A 115 15.08 -10.74 4.25
N LEU A 116 16.03 -11.65 4.04
CA LEU A 116 15.73 -13.08 3.96
C LEU A 116 15.28 -13.65 5.32
N PHE A 117 15.87 -13.20 6.42
CA PHE A 117 15.42 -13.57 7.76
C PHE A 117 14.02 -13.01 8.07
N ALA A 118 13.74 -11.76 7.67
CA ALA A 118 12.41 -11.17 7.79
C ALA A 118 11.36 -11.99 7.00
N ALA A 119 11.68 -12.36 5.75
CA ALA A 119 10.80 -13.21 4.92
C ALA A 119 10.53 -14.59 5.54
N ARG A 120 11.53 -15.21 6.17
CA ARG A 120 11.38 -16.49 6.87
C ARG A 120 10.50 -16.36 8.10
N LYS A 121 10.58 -15.25 8.83
CA LYS A 121 9.77 -14.97 10.03
C LYS A 121 8.30 -14.71 9.69
N ASP A 122 8.04 -14.03 8.58
CA ASP A 122 6.69 -13.71 8.10
C ASP A 122 5.89 -14.97 7.71
N GLY A 123 6.56 -15.95 7.10
CA GLY A 123 6.02 -17.29 6.90
C GLY A 123 6.54 -17.99 5.64
N PRO A 124 6.21 -19.28 5.44
CA PRO A 124 6.71 -20.07 4.32
C PRO A 124 6.26 -19.53 2.95
N GLY A 125 5.12 -18.84 2.87
CA GLY A 125 4.63 -18.20 1.63
C GLY A 125 5.52 -17.07 1.14
N SER A 126 5.98 -16.22 2.07
CA SER A 126 6.82 -15.04 1.79
C SER A 126 8.22 -15.44 1.34
N LEU A 127 8.85 -16.38 2.05
CA LEU A 127 10.14 -16.94 1.64
C LEU A 127 10.05 -17.65 0.27
N SER A 128 8.95 -18.36 -0.01
CA SER A 128 8.71 -18.98 -1.31
C SER A 128 8.58 -17.96 -2.45
N ALA A 129 7.92 -16.81 -2.20
CA ALA A 129 7.82 -15.73 -3.19
C ALA A 129 9.19 -15.14 -3.53
N VAL A 130 10.01 -14.83 -2.51
CA VAL A 130 11.37 -14.34 -2.69
C VAL A 130 12.22 -15.35 -3.46
N THR A 131 12.17 -16.63 -3.07
CA THR A 131 12.91 -17.71 -3.72
C THR A 131 12.54 -17.86 -5.20
N ARG A 132 11.23 -17.79 -5.52
CA ARG A 132 10.77 -17.84 -6.92
C ARG A 132 11.27 -16.66 -7.74
N ASN A 133 11.32 -15.44 -7.17
CA ASN A 133 11.84 -14.27 -7.85
C ASN A 133 13.34 -14.40 -8.14
N ILE A 134 14.14 -14.84 -7.16
CA ILE A 134 15.57 -15.11 -7.32
C ILE A 134 15.78 -16.15 -8.43
N GLN A 135 15.07 -17.28 -8.37
CA GLN A 135 15.19 -18.34 -9.38
C GLN A 135 14.70 -17.92 -10.77
N ARG A 136 13.78 -16.94 -10.86
CA ARG A 136 13.36 -16.37 -12.15
C ARG A 136 14.47 -15.49 -12.71
N ARG A 137 15.04 -14.59 -11.91
CA ARG A 137 16.15 -13.71 -12.33
C ARG A 137 17.39 -14.48 -12.75
N LEU A 138 17.78 -15.50 -11.99
CA LEU A 138 18.89 -16.37 -12.35
C LEU A 138 18.67 -17.10 -13.69
N ARG A 139 17.42 -17.36 -14.07
CA ARG A 139 17.08 -17.88 -15.40
C ARG A 139 17.16 -16.78 -16.47
N GLU A 140 16.65 -15.58 -16.19
CA GLU A 140 16.71 -14.44 -17.11
C GLU A 140 18.16 -14.05 -17.44
N ILE A 141 19.06 -14.03 -16.45
CA ILE A 141 20.50 -13.80 -16.64
C ILE A 141 21.11 -14.85 -17.58
N ARG A 142 20.75 -16.13 -17.41
CA ARG A 142 21.22 -17.22 -18.29
C ARG A 142 20.80 -17.06 -19.76
N TYR A 143 19.64 -16.48 -20.02
CA TYR A 143 19.14 -16.30 -21.40
C TYR A 143 19.73 -15.06 -22.09
N ALA A 144 20.28 -14.09 -21.35
CA ALA A 144 20.88 -12.89 -21.92
C ALA A 144 22.30 -13.08 -22.45
N VAL A 145 22.94 -14.22 -22.14
CA VAL A 145 24.39 -14.48 -22.29
C VAL A 145 24.66 -15.64 -23.26
N ASP A 146 23.80 -15.85 -24.27
CA ASP A 146 23.98 -16.90 -25.29
C ASP A 146 25.10 -16.55 -26.32
N THR A 147 26.21 -16.01 -25.83
CA THR A 147 27.44 -15.68 -26.57
C THR A 147 28.61 -16.51 -26.01
N GLU A 148 29.14 -17.38 -26.87
CA GLU A 148 30.26 -18.31 -26.69
C GLU A 148 31.47 -17.72 -25.93
N SER A 149 31.46 -17.79 -24.60
CA SER A 149 32.63 -17.46 -23.77
C SER A 149 32.80 -18.52 -22.67
N ASP A 150 33.83 -19.35 -22.83
CA ASP A 150 34.20 -20.48 -21.96
C ASP A 150 35.17 -20.08 -20.82
N GLU A 151 35.37 -18.79 -20.56
CA GLU A 151 36.25 -18.32 -19.48
C GLU A 151 35.51 -18.18 -18.14
N TYR A 152 35.55 -19.25 -17.33
CA TYR A 152 35.07 -19.24 -15.96
C TYR A 152 35.87 -18.25 -15.08
N VAL A 153 35.31 -17.07 -14.79
CA VAL A 153 35.87 -16.15 -13.79
C VAL A 153 35.39 -16.56 -12.39
N ASP A 154 36.32 -17.05 -11.58
CA ASP A 154 36.10 -17.69 -10.28
C ASP A 154 35.88 -16.71 -9.11
N SER A 155 35.41 -15.47 -9.34
CA SER A 155 35.59 -14.38 -8.36
C SER A 155 34.39 -13.44 -8.14
N ILE A 156 33.16 -13.94 -8.16
CA ILE A 156 31.99 -13.13 -7.75
C ILE A 156 31.66 -13.43 -6.29
N SER A 157 31.63 -12.37 -5.48
CA SER A 157 31.32 -12.44 -4.06
C SER A 157 29.85 -12.84 -3.82
N LEU A 158 29.55 -13.38 -2.63
CA LEU A 158 28.17 -13.65 -2.24
C LEU A 158 27.36 -12.36 -2.17
N ALA A 159 27.98 -11.25 -1.75
CA ALA A 159 27.39 -9.92 -1.73
C ALA A 159 26.92 -9.49 -3.13
N ASP A 160 27.78 -9.56 -4.13
CA ASP A 160 27.44 -9.19 -5.52
C ASP A 160 26.36 -10.12 -6.08
N PHE A 161 26.48 -11.42 -5.80
CA PHE A 161 25.53 -12.41 -6.25
C PHE A 161 24.12 -12.17 -5.68
N LEU A 162 24.00 -12.00 -4.36
CA LEU A 162 22.72 -11.74 -3.72
C LEU A 162 22.19 -10.35 -4.06
N GLY A 163 23.05 -9.33 -4.15
CA GLY A 163 22.68 -7.99 -4.55
C GLY A 163 22.02 -7.93 -5.93
N ARG A 164 22.54 -8.69 -6.91
CA ARG A 164 21.95 -8.80 -8.26
C ARG A 164 20.70 -9.69 -8.30
N SER A 165 20.74 -10.79 -7.54
CA SER A 165 19.68 -11.80 -7.51
C SER A 165 18.42 -11.29 -6.81
N LEU A 166 18.58 -10.46 -5.79
CA LEU A 166 17.50 -9.79 -5.10
C LEU A 166 17.01 -8.60 -5.93
N SER A 167 15.70 -8.50 -6.08
CA SER A 167 15.05 -7.42 -6.82
C SER A 167 14.67 -6.26 -5.91
N PHE A 168 15.56 -5.91 -4.99
CA PHE A 168 15.36 -4.83 -4.04
C PHE A 168 16.44 -3.78 -4.25
N THR A 169 16.08 -2.53 -4.01
CA THR A 169 16.99 -1.39 -4.03
C THR A 169 17.11 -0.86 -2.62
N THR A 170 18.33 -0.53 -2.18
CA THR A 170 18.55 0.13 -0.90
C THR A 170 19.23 1.46 -1.07
N LEU A 171 18.99 2.35 -0.11
CA LEU A 171 19.74 3.59 0.08
C LEU A 171 20.70 3.40 1.25
N GLN A 172 21.99 3.44 0.96
CA GLN A 172 23.06 3.37 1.94
C GLN A 172 23.56 4.79 2.20
N ILE A 173 23.68 5.15 3.48
CA ILE A 173 24.14 6.46 3.93
C ILE A 173 25.35 6.24 4.84
N GLY A 174 26.49 6.81 4.47
CA GLY A 174 27.71 6.83 5.28
C GLY A 174 27.93 8.22 5.89
N SER A 175 28.33 8.26 7.15
CA SER A 175 28.64 9.48 7.90
C SER A 175 29.97 9.32 8.65
N PRO A 176 30.81 10.36 8.73
CA PRO A 176 32.07 10.32 9.49
C PRO A 176 31.84 10.31 11.00
N LYS A 177 30.65 10.68 11.47
CA LYS A 177 30.26 10.74 12.88
C LYS A 177 29.01 9.90 13.12
N ASN A 178 28.85 9.47 14.37
CA ASN A 178 27.64 8.77 14.79
C ASN A 178 26.44 9.74 14.74
N ARG A 179 25.32 9.30 14.17
CA ARG A 179 24.10 10.08 13.94
C ARG A 179 22.85 9.26 14.23
N GLN A 180 21.75 9.94 14.54
CA GLN A 180 20.43 9.32 14.78
C GLN A 180 19.36 9.83 13.81
N ASP A 181 19.66 10.88 13.06
CA ASP A 181 18.77 11.56 12.12
C ASP A 181 18.88 10.99 10.69
N PHE A 182 19.30 9.73 10.55
CA PHE A 182 19.43 9.07 9.24
C PHE A 182 18.13 9.00 8.44
N GLN A 183 16.98 8.89 9.12
CA GLN A 183 15.68 8.90 8.46
C GLN A 183 15.41 10.26 7.80
N ASP A 184 15.66 11.37 8.50
CA ASP A 184 15.45 12.72 7.98
C ASP A 184 16.39 12.99 6.78
N ILE A 185 17.63 12.50 6.86
CA ILE A 185 18.60 12.58 5.76
C ILE A 185 18.14 11.75 4.56
N ALA A 186 17.65 10.52 4.80
CA ALA A 186 17.13 9.66 3.74
C ALA A 186 15.96 10.35 3.04
N ASP A 187 14.99 10.89 3.78
CA ASP A 187 13.84 11.60 3.24
C ASP A 187 14.28 12.85 2.44
N ALA A 188 15.30 13.59 2.91
CA ALA A 188 15.87 14.72 2.19
C ALA A 188 16.55 14.29 0.87
N PHE A 189 17.30 13.18 0.87
CA PHE A 189 17.93 12.64 -0.33
C PHE A 189 16.90 12.14 -1.35
N LEU A 190 15.86 11.42 -0.89
CA LEU A 190 14.77 10.97 -1.75
C LEU A 190 13.96 12.15 -2.31
N PHE A 191 13.77 13.21 -1.53
CA PHE A 191 13.19 14.46 -2.02
C PHE A 191 14.06 15.09 -3.13
N GLN A 192 15.38 15.12 -2.95
CA GLN A 192 16.29 15.67 -3.96
C GLN A 192 16.28 14.85 -5.26
N LEU A 193 16.19 13.52 -5.16
CA LEU A 193 16.02 12.64 -6.33
C LEU A 193 14.70 12.91 -7.05
N ALA A 194 13.60 13.02 -6.29
CA ALA A 194 12.30 13.35 -6.86
C ALA A 194 12.30 14.74 -7.52
N TYR A 195 12.92 15.73 -6.89
CA TYR A 195 12.96 17.11 -7.39
C TYR A 195 13.81 17.26 -8.66
N ASN A 196 14.99 16.63 -8.70
CA ASN A 196 15.93 16.81 -9.82
C ASN A 196 15.70 15.84 -10.98
N TYR A 197 15.19 14.64 -10.71
CA TYR A 197 15.11 13.55 -11.69
C TYR A 197 13.70 12.97 -11.88
N ASP A 198 12.70 13.47 -11.15
CA ASP A 198 11.32 12.93 -11.15
C ASP A 198 11.27 11.45 -10.73
N LEU A 199 12.29 11.00 -9.99
CA LEU A 199 12.39 9.64 -9.48
C LEU A 199 11.77 9.57 -8.09
N SER A 200 10.53 9.06 -8.01
CA SER A 200 9.81 8.91 -6.75
C SER A 200 10.14 7.59 -6.06
N TYR A 201 10.89 7.70 -4.98
CA TYR A 201 11.28 6.61 -4.11
C TYR A 201 10.69 6.80 -2.71
N ARG A 202 10.48 5.69 -1.99
CA ARG A 202 10.05 5.71 -0.58
C ARG A 202 10.76 4.66 0.25
N VAL A 203 10.94 4.96 1.54
CA VAL A 203 11.35 3.98 2.55
C VAL A 203 10.09 3.31 3.14
N PRO A 204 9.89 1.99 2.96
CA PRO A 204 8.76 1.30 3.56
C PRO A 204 8.86 1.27 5.10
N PRO A 205 7.75 1.34 5.86
CA PRO A 205 7.79 1.27 7.32
C PRO A 205 8.18 -0.11 7.86
N GLY A 206 8.01 -1.17 7.05
CA GLY A 206 8.35 -2.55 7.38
C GLY A 206 8.32 -3.47 6.16
N PHE A 207 8.53 -4.77 6.37
CA PHE A 207 8.65 -5.76 5.29
C PHE A 207 7.30 -6.39 4.87
N ASP A 208 6.24 -6.20 5.65
CA ASP A 208 4.94 -6.87 5.48
C ASP A 208 4.41 -6.70 4.05
N HIS A 209 4.54 -5.50 3.48
CA HIS A 209 4.04 -5.16 2.13
C HIS A 209 4.95 -5.60 0.97
N LEU A 210 6.19 -6.02 1.25
CA LEU A 210 7.10 -6.51 0.19
C LEU A 210 6.75 -7.92 -0.24
N PHE A 211 6.26 -8.72 0.72
CA PHE A 211 5.91 -10.11 0.50
C PHE A 211 4.41 -10.28 0.26
N SER A 212 3.59 -9.38 0.82
CA SER A 212 2.15 -9.27 0.52
C SER A 212 1.89 -8.40 -0.72
N LEU A 213 2.43 -8.78 -1.89
CA LEU A 213 1.86 -8.34 -3.18
C LEU A 213 0.53 -9.07 -3.43
N GLY A 214 -0.40 -8.85 -2.51
CA GLY A 214 -1.81 -9.01 -2.72
C GLY A 214 -2.39 -7.61 -2.73
N GLN A 215 -2.37 -6.94 -3.90
CA GLN A 215 -3.52 -6.11 -4.25
C GLN A 215 -4.79 -6.86 -3.83
N ILE A 216 -5.87 -6.17 -3.49
CA ILE A 216 -7.20 -6.77 -3.28
C ILE A 216 -7.65 -7.42 -4.61
N ARG A 217 -7.02 -8.54 -4.93
CA ARG A 217 -7.42 -9.54 -5.89
C ARG A 217 -8.49 -10.24 -5.11
N ARG A 218 -9.73 -9.73 -5.25
CA ARG A 218 -10.90 -10.58 -5.07
C ARG A 218 -10.50 -11.94 -5.62
N ARG A 219 -10.54 -12.99 -4.78
CA ARG A 219 -10.43 -14.38 -5.25
C ARG A 219 -11.17 -14.40 -6.58
N ARG A 220 -10.46 -14.64 -7.69
CA ARG A 220 -11.04 -14.49 -9.04
C ARG A 220 -12.39 -15.20 -9.00
N ARG A 221 -13.49 -14.42 -9.02
CA ARG A 221 -14.86 -14.99 -8.88
C ARG A 221 -15.16 -15.88 -10.08
N ALA A 222 -14.59 -15.53 -11.23
CA ALA A 222 -14.47 -16.42 -12.36
C ALA A 222 -13.24 -17.34 -12.17
N GLY A 223 -13.41 -18.65 -12.34
CA GLY A 223 -12.28 -19.56 -12.56
C GLY A 223 -11.44 -19.10 -13.77
N ALA A 224 -10.43 -19.87 -14.16
CA ALA A 224 -9.65 -19.62 -15.39
C ALA A 224 -10.47 -19.82 -16.69
N GLY A 225 -11.75 -19.41 -16.72
CA GLY A 225 -12.63 -19.39 -17.88
C GLY A 225 -12.57 -18.08 -18.64
N ALA A 226 -13.20 -18.06 -19.80
CA ALA A 226 -13.34 -16.87 -20.64
C ALA A 226 -14.14 -15.77 -19.90
N PRO A 227 -13.83 -14.48 -20.14
CA PRO A 227 -14.62 -13.38 -19.59
C PRO A 227 -16.06 -13.43 -20.11
N ASP A 228 -17.02 -13.24 -19.20
CA ASP A 228 -18.43 -13.12 -19.58
C ASP A 228 -18.69 -11.76 -20.26
N ALA A 229 -19.54 -11.77 -21.29
CA ALA A 229 -20.00 -10.54 -21.91
C ALA A 229 -20.84 -9.70 -20.92
N PRO A 230 -20.71 -8.35 -20.94
CA PRO A 230 -21.50 -7.50 -20.07
C PRO A 230 -22.99 -7.63 -20.39
N ARG A 231 -23.83 -7.57 -19.35
CA ARG A 231 -25.31 -7.55 -19.46
C ARG A 231 -25.91 -6.18 -19.14
N MET A 232 -25.08 -5.25 -18.68
CA MET A 232 -25.47 -3.90 -18.28
C MET A 232 -24.45 -2.89 -18.81
N THR A 233 -24.94 -1.70 -19.12
CA THR A 233 -24.15 -0.49 -19.33
C THR A 233 -24.07 0.32 -18.04
N TYR A 234 -22.98 1.05 -17.87
CA TYR A 234 -22.72 1.89 -16.70
C TYR A 234 -22.25 3.27 -17.15
N SER A 235 -22.37 4.27 -16.28
CA SER A 235 -21.82 5.60 -16.54
C SER A 235 -20.30 5.52 -16.70
N SER A 236 -19.79 6.11 -17.78
CA SER A 236 -18.34 6.15 -18.08
C SER A 236 -17.55 6.79 -16.95
N ASP A 237 -18.10 7.84 -16.32
CA ASP A 237 -17.46 8.54 -15.22
C ASP A 237 -17.24 7.63 -14.00
N LEU A 238 -18.26 6.88 -13.60
CA LEU A 238 -18.17 5.92 -12.50
C LEU A 238 -17.23 4.76 -12.81
N VAL A 239 -17.26 4.28 -14.07
CA VAL A 239 -16.36 3.21 -14.53
C VAL A 239 -14.91 3.66 -14.50
N HIS A 240 -14.60 4.88 -14.95
CA HIS A 240 -13.23 5.39 -14.94
C HIS A 240 -12.69 5.59 -13.53
N HIS A 241 -13.49 6.13 -12.61
CA HIS A 241 -13.10 6.21 -11.19
C HIS A 241 -12.85 4.82 -10.58
N TYR A 242 -13.71 3.85 -10.89
CA TYR A 242 -13.50 2.47 -10.43
C TYR A 242 -12.24 1.85 -11.02
N GLN A 243 -11.97 2.04 -12.32
CA GLN A 243 -10.76 1.54 -12.98
C GLN A 243 -9.50 2.20 -12.43
N LEU A 244 -9.53 3.51 -12.18
CA LEU A 244 -8.45 4.23 -11.53
C LEU A 244 -8.17 3.63 -10.15
N ALA A 245 -9.21 3.42 -9.34
CA ALA A 245 -9.10 2.80 -8.02
C ALA A 245 -8.51 1.38 -8.07
N VAL A 246 -8.90 0.56 -9.05
CA VAL A 246 -8.37 -0.81 -9.20
C VAL A 246 -6.92 -0.81 -9.67
N SER A 247 -6.55 0.15 -10.52
CA SER A 247 -5.19 0.25 -11.09
C SER A 247 -4.17 0.94 -10.17
N ALA A 248 -4.65 1.78 -9.24
CA ALA A 248 -3.81 2.58 -8.37
C ALA A 248 -2.96 1.73 -7.41
N GLU A 249 -1.69 2.11 -7.23
CA GLU A 249 -0.78 1.50 -6.25
C GLU A 249 -0.87 2.18 -4.88
N SER A 250 -1.18 3.48 -4.85
CA SER A 250 -1.33 4.25 -3.61
C SER A 250 -2.66 3.96 -2.92
N PRO A 251 -2.66 3.50 -1.64
CA PRO A 251 -3.88 3.29 -0.86
C PRO A 251 -4.78 4.53 -0.76
N MET A 252 -4.17 5.72 -0.66
CA MET A 252 -4.89 7.00 -0.67
C MET A 252 -5.64 7.21 -1.98
N LEU A 253 -4.98 6.99 -3.12
CA LEU A 253 -5.62 7.15 -4.43
C LEU A 253 -6.72 6.11 -4.64
N GLN A 254 -6.52 4.87 -4.20
CA GLN A 254 -7.56 3.83 -4.23
C GLN A 254 -8.80 4.29 -3.44
N TYR A 255 -8.60 4.71 -2.19
CA TYR A 255 -9.69 5.14 -1.31
C TYR A 255 -10.47 6.32 -1.88
N LEU A 256 -9.77 7.38 -2.30
CA LEU A 256 -10.40 8.58 -2.87
C LEU A 256 -11.12 8.28 -4.17
N SER A 257 -10.55 7.44 -5.04
CA SER A 257 -11.19 7.05 -6.30
C SER A 257 -12.48 6.26 -6.08
N TYR A 258 -12.53 5.37 -5.07
CA TYR A 258 -13.79 4.72 -4.68
C TYR A 258 -14.78 5.68 -4.04
N TYR A 259 -14.30 6.64 -3.24
CA TYR A 259 -15.14 7.67 -2.61
C TYR A 259 -15.84 8.56 -3.65
N HIS A 260 -15.13 8.96 -4.71
CA HIS A 260 -15.68 9.80 -5.78
C HIS A 260 -16.90 9.18 -6.48
N ILE A 261 -17.01 7.85 -6.50
CA ILE A 261 -18.21 7.15 -7.01
C ILE A 261 -19.45 7.49 -6.18
N ALA A 262 -19.32 7.59 -4.85
CA ALA A 262 -20.41 8.03 -3.98
C ALA A 262 -20.65 9.55 -4.12
N GLU A 263 -19.59 10.33 -4.18
CA GLU A 263 -19.62 11.80 -4.30
C GLU A 263 -20.36 12.28 -5.56
N HIS A 264 -20.23 11.55 -6.67
CA HIS A 264 -20.98 11.79 -7.91
C HIS A 264 -22.50 11.96 -7.67
N PHE A 265 -23.05 11.33 -6.62
CA PHE A 265 -24.47 11.36 -6.31
C PHE A 265 -24.86 12.37 -5.22
N PHE A 266 -23.92 13.01 -4.52
CA PHE A 266 -24.20 13.81 -3.32
C PHE A 266 -25.22 14.93 -3.57
N GLU A 267 -25.00 15.74 -4.61
CA GLU A 267 -25.92 16.83 -4.95
C GLU A 267 -27.32 16.29 -5.28
N LYS A 268 -27.39 15.23 -6.09
CA LYS A 268 -28.67 14.64 -6.50
C LYS A 268 -29.44 14.07 -5.32
N VAL A 269 -28.82 13.24 -4.48
CA VAL A 269 -29.53 12.61 -3.35
C VAL A 269 -29.93 13.62 -2.29
N PHE A 270 -29.11 14.65 -2.06
CA PHE A 270 -29.44 15.72 -1.13
C PHE A 270 -30.63 16.55 -1.62
N ASN A 271 -30.65 16.90 -2.91
CA ASN A 271 -31.77 17.60 -3.53
C ASN A 271 -33.05 16.74 -3.51
N ASP A 272 -32.95 15.43 -3.81
CA ASP A 272 -34.08 14.51 -3.74
C ASP A 272 -34.66 14.43 -2.31
N ASP A 273 -33.82 14.30 -1.28
CA ASP A 273 -34.23 14.30 0.13
C ASP A 273 -34.89 15.64 0.51
N PHE A 274 -34.32 16.76 0.08
CA PHE A 274 -34.88 18.08 0.34
C PHE A 274 -36.26 18.27 -0.30
N VAL A 275 -36.43 17.87 -1.56
CA VAL A 275 -37.72 17.90 -2.25
C VAL A 275 -38.74 17.04 -1.53
N GLU A 276 -38.34 15.86 -1.07
CA GLU A 276 -39.21 14.94 -0.33
C GLU A 276 -39.62 15.51 1.04
N GLN A 277 -38.72 16.17 1.77
CA GLN A 277 -39.06 16.90 3.00
C GLN A 277 -40.09 18.00 2.75
N VAL A 278 -39.95 18.77 1.67
CA VAL A 278 -40.93 19.80 1.29
C VAL A 278 -42.28 19.17 0.94
N ARG A 279 -42.27 18.08 0.14
CA ARG A 279 -43.50 17.34 -0.22
C ARG A 279 -44.23 16.83 1.01
N ARG A 280 -43.52 16.20 1.95
CA ARG A 280 -44.11 15.69 3.21
C ARG A 280 -44.73 16.82 4.03
N LYS A 281 -44.05 17.98 4.12
CA LYS A 281 -44.57 19.14 4.83
C LYS A 281 -45.84 19.72 4.21
N ILE A 282 -45.95 19.68 2.88
CA ILE A 282 -47.15 20.13 2.15
C ILE A 282 -48.29 19.11 2.27
N ALA A 283 -47.96 17.82 2.24
CA ALA A 283 -48.93 16.72 2.31
C ALA A 283 -49.49 16.49 3.73
N ASP A 284 -48.87 17.06 4.76
CA ASP A 284 -49.32 16.94 6.14
C ASP A 284 -50.75 17.48 6.30
N PRO A 285 -51.70 16.72 6.89
CA PRO A 285 -53.09 17.17 7.04
C PRO A 285 -53.26 18.48 7.84
N SER A 286 -52.29 18.85 8.68
CA SER A 286 -52.30 20.09 9.45
C SER A 286 -51.89 21.32 8.62
N PHE A 287 -51.28 21.10 7.45
CA PHE A 287 -50.82 22.13 6.54
C PHE A 287 -51.99 22.75 5.77
N SER A 288 -52.04 24.08 5.72
CA SER A 288 -53.05 24.80 4.92
C SER A 288 -52.40 25.77 3.94
N LEU A 289 -52.68 25.59 2.65
CA LEU A 289 -52.31 26.54 1.58
C LEU A 289 -52.93 27.93 1.77
N LYS A 290 -53.98 28.07 2.57
CA LYS A 290 -54.62 29.36 2.86
C LYS A 290 -53.97 30.09 4.05
N ARG A 291 -53.20 29.38 4.88
CA ARG A 291 -52.61 29.95 6.10
C ARG A 291 -51.21 30.47 5.78
N SER A 292 -51.04 31.79 5.80
CA SER A 292 -49.76 32.44 5.51
C SER A 292 -48.61 31.95 6.39
N LYS A 293 -48.88 31.56 7.64
CA LYS A 293 -47.90 30.98 8.58
C LYS A 293 -47.29 29.67 8.04
N ASP A 294 -48.10 28.82 7.41
CA ASP A 294 -47.66 27.51 6.93
C ASP A 294 -46.79 27.67 5.67
N ILE A 295 -47.17 28.58 4.77
CA ILE A 295 -46.35 28.99 3.62
C ILE A 295 -45.02 29.60 4.08
N GLN A 296 -45.05 30.51 5.05
CA GLN A 296 -43.82 31.06 5.64
C GLN A 296 -42.95 29.97 6.26
N GLY A 297 -43.54 28.91 6.82
CA GLY A 297 -42.82 27.76 7.34
C GLY A 297 -42.07 26.97 6.26
N ILE A 298 -42.57 26.93 5.03
CA ILE A 298 -41.85 26.36 3.87
C ILE A 298 -40.74 27.30 3.42
N ILE A 299 -41.03 28.60 3.28
CA ILE A 299 -40.02 29.61 2.89
C ILE A 299 -38.84 29.58 3.87
N LYS A 300 -39.11 29.52 5.18
CA LYS A 300 -38.06 29.40 6.21
C LYS A 300 -37.21 28.14 6.05
N LEU A 301 -37.83 27.01 5.70
CA LEU A 301 -37.11 25.75 5.44
C LEU A 301 -36.17 25.90 4.24
N VAL A 302 -36.66 26.46 3.13
CA VAL A 302 -35.87 26.72 1.92
C VAL A 302 -34.71 27.67 2.20
N THR A 303 -34.97 28.80 2.87
CA THR A 303 -33.93 29.79 3.19
C THR A 303 -32.90 29.24 4.17
N ALA A 304 -33.30 28.42 5.14
CA ALA A 304 -32.38 27.81 6.10
C ALA A 304 -31.43 26.81 5.40
N THR A 305 -31.96 25.96 4.52
CA THR A 305 -31.13 25.03 3.74
C THR A 305 -30.17 25.77 2.81
N GLN A 306 -30.64 26.80 2.10
CA GLN A 306 -29.77 27.61 1.23
C GLN A 306 -28.65 28.34 1.99
N ARG A 307 -28.92 28.83 3.20
CA ARG A 307 -27.89 29.46 4.04
C ARG A 307 -26.82 28.47 4.46
N ARG A 308 -27.19 27.26 4.90
CA ARG A 308 -26.23 26.20 5.25
C ARG A 308 -25.32 25.85 4.08
N VAL A 309 -25.89 25.71 2.88
CA VAL A 309 -25.12 25.44 1.66
C VAL A 309 -24.11 26.56 1.36
N ARG A 310 -24.44 27.82 1.65
CA ARG A 310 -23.56 28.97 1.41
C ARG A 310 -22.47 29.13 2.47
N ASP A 311 -22.79 28.89 3.73
CA ASP A 311 -21.87 29.11 4.85
C ASP A 311 -20.87 27.94 5.00
N GLU A 312 -21.24 26.71 4.63
CA GLU A 312 -20.37 25.53 4.62
C GLU A 312 -19.65 25.31 3.28
N GLY A 313 -19.87 26.18 2.28
CA GLY A 313 -19.23 26.10 0.97
C GLY A 313 -19.72 24.95 0.09
N GLY A 314 -20.84 24.31 0.42
CA GLY A 314 -21.39 23.19 -0.33
C GLY A 314 -22.48 22.41 0.41
N VAL A 315 -22.80 21.23 -0.09
CA VAL A 315 -23.72 20.28 0.56
C VAL A 315 -23.03 19.67 1.79
N ASP A 316 -23.77 19.45 2.88
CA ASP A 316 -23.31 18.67 4.05
C ASP A 316 -22.90 17.27 3.57
N GLU A 317 -21.60 17.10 3.35
CA GLU A 317 -21.01 15.96 2.66
C GLU A 317 -21.25 14.66 3.44
N GLN A 318 -21.13 14.71 4.77
CA GLN A 318 -21.38 13.57 5.63
C GLN A 318 -22.85 13.13 5.54
N ARG A 319 -23.79 14.08 5.55
CA ARG A 319 -25.21 13.78 5.36
C ARG A 319 -25.51 13.24 3.97
N ALA A 320 -24.91 13.82 2.92
CA ALA A 320 -25.09 13.35 1.56
C ALA A 320 -24.59 11.91 1.40
N LEU A 321 -23.42 11.58 1.96
CA LEU A 321 -22.90 10.21 1.98
C LEU A 321 -23.85 9.24 2.69
N MET A 322 -24.40 9.64 3.85
CA MET A 322 -25.40 8.83 4.55
C MET A 322 -26.62 8.52 3.66
N LEU A 323 -27.15 9.53 2.96
CA LEU A 323 -28.28 9.36 2.03
C LEU A 323 -27.93 8.47 0.83
N VAL A 324 -26.69 8.57 0.28
CA VAL A 324 -26.22 7.67 -0.79
C VAL A 324 -26.19 6.22 -0.29
N LEU A 325 -25.59 5.98 0.88
CA LEU A 325 -25.49 4.64 1.45
C LEU A 325 -26.87 4.05 1.78
N GLU A 326 -27.78 4.86 2.33
CA GLU A 326 -29.18 4.46 2.59
C GLU A 326 -29.92 4.04 1.33
N ARG A 327 -29.63 4.69 0.20
CA ARG A 327 -30.35 4.48 -1.06
C ARG A 327 -29.80 3.32 -1.88
N PHE A 328 -28.49 3.07 -1.84
CA PHE A 328 -27.82 2.18 -2.78
C PHE A 328 -27.06 1.01 -2.16
N VAL A 329 -26.85 1.00 -0.84
CA VAL A 329 -26.04 -0.02 -0.17
C VAL A 329 -26.92 -0.90 0.72
N ASP A 330 -26.97 -2.19 0.39
CA ASP A 330 -27.53 -3.24 1.22
C ASP A 330 -26.47 -3.68 2.24
N ASN A 331 -26.79 -3.52 3.54
CA ASN A 331 -25.88 -3.84 4.63
C ASN A 331 -25.58 -5.34 4.75
N ALA A 332 -26.59 -6.20 4.54
CA ALA A 332 -26.40 -7.65 4.60
C ALA A 332 -25.47 -8.13 3.49
N ARG A 333 -25.65 -7.59 2.27
CA ARG A 333 -24.73 -7.84 1.16
C ARG A 333 -23.33 -7.30 1.42
N LEU A 334 -23.21 -6.09 1.97
CA LEU A 334 -21.93 -5.48 2.32
C LEU A 334 -21.14 -6.35 3.30
N VAL A 335 -21.79 -6.81 4.38
CA VAL A 335 -21.17 -7.72 5.35
C VAL A 335 -20.74 -9.02 4.68
N ALA A 336 -21.56 -9.61 3.81
CA ALA A 336 -21.20 -10.83 3.10
C ALA A 336 -19.98 -10.65 2.18
N ASP A 337 -19.91 -9.53 1.44
CA ASP A 337 -18.79 -9.20 0.57
C ASP A 337 -17.49 -8.96 1.37
N ILE A 338 -17.57 -8.29 2.53
CA ILE A 338 -16.43 -8.09 3.44
C ILE A 338 -15.93 -9.44 3.99
N ARG A 339 -16.81 -10.28 4.54
CA ARG A 339 -16.43 -11.60 5.08
C ARG A 339 -15.79 -12.51 4.03
N ALA A 340 -16.30 -12.46 2.79
CA ALA A 340 -15.74 -13.21 1.68
C ALA A 340 -14.33 -12.72 1.26
N HIS A 341 -14.00 -11.47 1.56
CA HIS A 341 -12.69 -10.90 1.33
C HIS A 341 -11.72 -11.20 2.48
N ASP A 342 -12.10 -10.82 3.70
CA ASP A 342 -11.41 -11.08 4.96
C ASP A 342 -12.41 -10.90 6.12
N ASP A 343 -12.71 -11.99 6.84
CA ASP A 343 -13.65 -11.98 7.96
C ASP A 343 -13.14 -11.16 9.16
N ALA A 344 -11.81 -11.03 9.32
CA ALA A 344 -11.22 -10.25 10.41
C ALA A 344 -11.59 -8.75 10.34
N LEU A 345 -11.90 -8.24 9.14
CA LEU A 345 -12.29 -6.84 8.93
C LEU A 345 -13.59 -6.47 9.66
N ILE A 346 -14.53 -7.42 9.83
CA ILE A 346 -15.76 -7.16 10.58
C ILE A 346 -15.45 -6.78 12.03
N GLN A 347 -14.52 -7.51 12.65
CA GLN A 347 -14.09 -7.22 14.01
C GLN A 347 -13.23 -5.95 14.07
N HIS A 348 -12.39 -5.70 13.05
CA HIS A 348 -11.60 -4.48 12.93
C HIS A 348 -12.50 -3.23 12.92
N TYR A 349 -13.54 -3.18 12.08
CA TYR A 349 -14.43 -2.01 12.02
C TYR A 349 -15.20 -1.77 13.34
N LYS A 350 -15.50 -2.85 14.06
CA LYS A 350 -16.19 -2.81 15.35
C LYS A 350 -15.30 -2.32 16.50
N ALA A 351 -14.01 -2.64 16.50
CA ALA A 351 -13.13 -2.45 17.66
C ALA A 351 -11.93 -1.53 17.44
N CYS A 352 -11.60 -1.20 16.19
CA CYS A 352 -10.40 -0.47 15.83
C CYS A 352 -10.71 0.76 14.97
N SER A 353 -9.90 1.80 15.15
CA SER A 353 -9.89 3.02 14.34
C SER A 353 -8.45 3.33 13.89
N PRO A 354 -8.24 3.78 12.65
CA PRO A 354 -6.91 4.19 12.20
C PRO A 354 -6.38 5.37 13.02
N SER A 355 -5.10 5.32 13.39
CA SER A 355 -4.39 6.30 14.21
C SER A 355 -4.36 7.71 13.60
N PHE A 356 -4.49 7.79 12.29
CA PHE A 356 -4.46 9.02 11.52
C PHE A 356 -5.84 9.72 11.38
N SER A 357 -6.90 9.15 11.97
CA SER A 357 -8.25 9.69 11.91
C SER A 357 -8.94 9.62 13.27
N GLU A 358 -9.76 10.62 13.61
CA GLU A 358 -10.63 10.59 14.80
C GLU A 358 -11.87 9.70 14.56
N ASN A 359 -11.64 8.55 13.94
CA ASN A 359 -12.66 7.76 13.30
C ASN A 359 -13.64 7.15 14.31
N VAL A 360 -14.83 6.78 13.85
CA VAL A 360 -15.82 6.07 14.68
C VAL A 360 -15.76 4.57 14.48
N LEU A 361 -16.07 3.84 15.54
CA LEU A 361 -16.32 2.41 15.49
C LEU A 361 -17.65 2.16 14.79
N ALA A 362 -17.69 1.16 13.91
CA ALA A 362 -18.87 0.80 13.14
C ALA A 362 -19.10 -0.71 13.25
N ASP A 363 -20.08 -1.10 14.09
CA ASP A 363 -20.54 -2.48 14.15
C ASP A 363 -21.57 -2.73 13.04
N LEU A 364 -21.10 -3.31 11.93
CA LEU A 364 -21.91 -3.62 10.75
C LEU A 364 -22.93 -4.74 10.99
N THR A 365 -22.86 -5.43 12.14
CA THR A 365 -23.69 -6.60 12.46
C THR A 365 -24.89 -6.29 13.35
N LEU A 366 -25.06 -5.04 13.76
CA LEU A 366 -26.23 -4.62 14.54
C LEU A 366 -27.53 -4.78 13.73
N GLU A 367 -28.62 -5.15 14.41
CA GLU A 367 -29.95 -5.23 13.80
C GLU A 367 -30.56 -3.84 13.49
N ARG A 368 -29.97 -2.76 14.02
CA ARG A 368 -30.46 -1.39 13.89
C ARG A 368 -29.87 -0.71 12.66
N ASP A 369 -30.39 -1.03 11.48
CA ASP A 369 -29.90 -0.57 10.17
C ASP A 369 -29.59 0.94 10.10
N ALA A 370 -30.44 1.80 10.67
CA ALA A 370 -30.22 3.25 10.65
C ALA A 370 -28.96 3.68 11.42
N GLU A 371 -28.67 3.03 12.56
CA GLU A 371 -27.46 3.32 13.34
C GLU A 371 -26.22 2.79 12.65
N VAL A 372 -26.32 1.62 12.02
CA VAL A 372 -25.23 1.05 11.20
C VAL A 372 -24.87 2.00 10.07
N ARG A 373 -25.86 2.50 9.32
CA ARG A 373 -25.63 3.42 8.19
C ARG A 373 -25.05 4.75 8.63
N SER A 374 -25.51 5.30 9.75
CA SER A 374 -24.96 6.53 10.32
C SER A 374 -23.49 6.35 10.73
N ALA A 375 -23.17 5.25 11.44
CA ALA A 375 -21.80 4.92 11.83
C ALA A 375 -20.89 4.66 10.61
N LEU A 376 -21.40 3.93 9.61
CA LEU A 376 -20.70 3.65 8.36
C LEU A 376 -20.38 4.94 7.57
N ALA A 377 -21.39 5.80 7.37
CA ALA A 377 -21.21 7.08 6.68
C ALA A 377 -20.19 7.96 7.40
N LYS A 378 -20.31 8.07 8.73
CA LYS A 378 -19.35 8.83 9.54
C LYS A 378 -17.95 8.23 9.44
N ARG A 379 -17.81 6.89 9.45
CA ARG A 379 -16.50 6.23 9.33
C ARG A 379 -15.81 6.52 8.00
N ILE A 380 -16.55 6.38 6.91
CA ILE A 380 -16.04 6.63 5.56
C ILE A 380 -15.67 8.11 5.38
N TYR A 381 -16.54 9.01 5.84
CA TYR A 381 -16.34 10.46 5.78
C TYR A 381 -15.11 10.91 6.59
N MET A 382 -14.98 10.47 7.85
CA MET A 382 -13.86 10.87 8.71
C MET A 382 -12.52 10.35 8.17
N THR A 383 -12.50 9.14 7.62
CA THR A 383 -11.32 8.62 6.92
C THR A 383 -10.96 9.51 5.74
N ARG A 384 -11.91 9.80 4.82
CA ARG A 384 -11.69 10.71 3.67
C ARG A 384 -11.18 12.07 4.11
N ASN A 385 -11.80 12.66 5.13
CA ASN A 385 -11.45 13.97 5.65
C ASN A 385 -10.00 14.00 6.16
N SER A 386 -9.55 12.94 6.85
CA SER A 386 -8.17 12.78 7.30
C SER A 386 -7.16 12.60 6.16
N LEU A 387 -7.57 12.07 5.00
CA LEU A 387 -6.71 11.96 3.81
C LEU A 387 -6.52 13.30 3.10
N VAL A 388 -7.57 14.14 3.04
CA VAL A 388 -7.57 15.39 2.26
C VAL A 388 -7.07 16.58 3.09
N HIS A 389 -7.35 16.61 4.39
CA HIS A 389 -7.04 17.76 5.24
C HIS A 389 -5.85 17.50 6.16
N ALA A 390 -4.64 17.77 5.66
CA ALA A 390 -3.42 17.80 6.45
C ALA A 390 -3.05 19.24 6.83
N LYS A 391 -3.71 19.82 7.84
CA LYS A 391 -3.32 21.13 8.40
C LYS A 391 -2.20 20.94 9.44
N ASP A 392 -1.25 21.87 9.45
CA ASP A 392 -0.19 21.82 10.46
C ASP A 392 -0.74 22.13 11.85
N GLY A 393 -0.29 21.39 12.87
CA GLY A 393 -0.78 21.48 14.25
C GLY A 393 -2.08 20.74 14.60
N ALA A 394 -2.85 20.25 13.62
CA ALA A 394 -4.01 19.39 13.86
C ALA A 394 -3.58 17.91 13.82
N ARG A 395 -3.71 17.21 14.95
CA ARG A 395 -3.59 15.74 15.02
C ARG A 395 -4.95 15.16 15.39
N PRO A 396 -5.34 14.02 14.81
CA PRO A 396 -4.58 13.14 13.91
C PRO A 396 -4.69 13.51 12.40
N ARG A 397 -3.66 13.17 11.60
CA ARG A 397 -3.60 13.42 10.14
C ARG A 397 -2.99 12.24 9.40
N TYR A 398 -3.42 11.98 8.16
CA TYR A 398 -2.80 10.95 7.31
C TYR A 398 -1.43 11.40 6.83
N PHE A 399 -0.44 10.55 7.07
CA PHE A 399 0.89 10.67 6.48
C PHE A 399 1.08 9.55 5.47
N PRO A 400 1.23 9.89 4.16
CA PRO A 400 1.46 8.90 3.13
C PRO A 400 2.60 7.94 3.48
N PHE A 401 2.46 6.67 3.11
CA PHE A 401 3.45 5.60 3.34
C PHE A 401 3.57 5.11 4.78
N VAL A 402 3.50 5.98 5.77
CA VAL A 402 3.51 5.58 7.20
C VAL A 402 2.18 4.97 7.58
N ASN A 403 1.08 5.60 7.17
CA ASN A 403 -0.27 5.17 7.54
C ASN A 403 -0.94 4.24 6.50
N ASP A 404 -0.21 3.84 5.45
CA ASP A 404 -0.74 3.01 4.36
C ASP A 404 -1.31 1.68 4.88
N ALA A 405 -0.62 1.03 5.81
CA ALA A 405 -1.04 -0.26 6.38
C ALA A 405 -2.42 -0.18 7.04
N GLU A 406 -2.67 0.90 7.78
CA GLU A 406 -3.94 1.17 8.43
C GLU A 406 -5.02 1.55 7.41
N LEU A 407 -4.68 2.37 6.41
CA LEU A 407 -5.60 2.79 5.36
C LEU A 407 -6.06 1.62 4.47
N ILE A 408 -5.17 0.65 4.20
CA ILE A 408 -5.51 -0.55 3.43
C ILE A 408 -6.69 -1.32 4.06
N GLN A 409 -6.80 -1.32 5.39
CA GLN A 409 -7.92 -1.98 6.09
C GLN A 409 -9.26 -1.26 5.87
N GLU A 410 -9.26 0.02 5.51
CA GLU A 410 -10.47 0.82 5.25
C GLU A 410 -10.92 0.76 3.77
N ILE A 411 -10.04 0.37 2.84
CA ILE A 411 -10.34 0.31 1.40
C ILE A 411 -11.47 -0.68 1.06
N PRO A 412 -11.53 -1.91 1.60
CA PRO A 412 -12.62 -2.84 1.32
C PRO A 412 -14.01 -2.26 1.60
N LEU A 413 -14.13 -1.48 2.68
CA LEU A 413 -15.37 -0.86 3.09
C LEU A 413 -15.91 0.09 2.01
N VAL A 414 -15.10 1.07 1.59
CA VAL A 414 -15.51 2.04 0.56
C VAL A 414 -15.65 1.39 -0.82
N ARG A 415 -14.80 0.41 -1.16
CA ARG A 415 -14.86 -0.32 -2.42
C ARG A 415 -16.19 -1.06 -2.59
N PHE A 416 -16.61 -1.85 -1.60
CA PHE A 416 -17.82 -2.64 -1.74
C PHE A 416 -19.08 -1.78 -1.73
N CYS A 417 -19.08 -0.66 -1.01
CA CYS A 417 -20.10 0.37 -1.15
C CYS A 417 -20.15 0.92 -2.59
N ALA A 418 -19.00 1.32 -3.14
CA ALA A 418 -18.90 1.87 -4.49
C ALA A 418 -19.38 0.89 -5.58
N GLU A 419 -19.07 -0.40 -5.45
CA GLU A 419 -19.55 -1.42 -6.37
C GLU A 419 -21.08 -1.57 -6.33
N GLN A 420 -21.69 -1.55 -5.14
CA GLN A 420 -23.15 -1.57 -5.03
C GLN A 420 -23.79 -0.33 -5.66
N ILE A 421 -23.20 0.85 -5.44
CA ILE A 421 -23.64 2.11 -6.06
C ILE A 421 -23.60 2.04 -7.60
N ILE A 422 -22.48 1.55 -8.17
CA ILE A 422 -22.36 1.39 -9.64
C ILE A 422 -23.41 0.42 -10.17
N ILE A 423 -23.59 -0.73 -9.51
CA ILE A 423 -24.54 -1.77 -9.94
C ILE A 423 -25.98 -1.24 -9.88
N ALA A 424 -26.35 -0.50 -8.83
CA ALA A 424 -27.67 0.10 -8.68
C ALA A 424 -28.02 1.10 -9.79
N HIS A 425 -26.99 1.65 -10.46
CA HIS A 425 -27.14 2.59 -11.58
C HIS A 425 -26.90 1.97 -12.97
N GLY A 426 -26.67 0.66 -13.03
CA GLY A 426 -26.56 -0.06 -14.30
C GLY A 426 -27.87 -0.05 -15.09
N ARG A 427 -27.76 0.00 -16.41
CA ARG A 427 -28.92 -0.17 -17.32
C ARG A 427 -28.73 -1.46 -18.10
N ILE A 428 -29.75 -2.32 -18.13
CA ILE A 428 -29.73 -3.55 -18.93
C ILE A 428 -29.49 -3.18 -20.40
N ILE A 429 -28.60 -3.93 -21.07
CA ILE A 429 -28.29 -3.78 -22.50
C ILE A 429 -29.49 -4.18 -23.36
#